data_AF-R5YBM7-F1
#
_entry.id   AF-R5YBM7-F1
#
_cell.length_a   1.000
_cell.length_b   1.000
_cell.length_c   1.000
_cell.angle_alpha   90.00
_cell.angle_beta   90.00
_cell.angle_gamma   90.00
#
_symmetry.space_group_name_H-M   'P 1'
#
loop_
_entity.id
_entity.type
_entity.pdbx_description
1 polymer ?
#
loop_
_entity_poly.entity_id
_entity_poly.type
_entity_poly.pdbx_seq_one_letter_code
_entity_poly.pdbx_strand_id
1 'polypeptide(L)'
;MKKFKRSIVAIVLIVGMLLSMNQTTVYAKTNVYEKPIVIVLDPGHGGHDSGATCYWGGRWYREKTLNLAIAKACKAKLEQYAGVQVHMTRSSDYFVTLGGRVRYAKDRKADIFVALHNNASFSRKMNGVSVYYPNINYNTKVGKEGRNAASYIQKELVSLGIKNNGIHYRNTENGSKYPNKSKSDYYSVIRQSKLSGFPGLIVEHAFVSNSSDCSKFFSSADKLKKLGEADAKGLAKYYGLVEKDTPVLKSAQADEDGNVHLQWDAMDEMDGYRVYRRAQGVFSYTKIATIRDESETDYVDKTTKKGTTYYYMIAGYHNGRKKVTYTDASNIVKVTALETLYTPQNLKVTAEQGTVQITWESTEHTDGYIIERKTANDADYQMVAKVEGTDITSYTQDNNVTTADYRICSYRKYGKKVYQSKFSEIVTCQL
;
A
#
# COMPACT_ATOMS: atom_id res chain seq x y z
N MET A 1 -47.46 19.72 56.40
CA MET A 1 -46.92 18.47 56.99
C MET A 1 -45.70 18.02 56.20
N LYS A 2 -44.56 17.88 56.90
CA LYS A 2 -43.37 17.01 56.67
C LYS A 2 -42.83 16.84 55.23
N LYS A 3 -41.68 17.48 54.93
CA LYS A 3 -40.30 16.90 54.86
C LYS A 3 -40.08 15.91 53.70
N PHE A 4 -39.17 16.24 52.77
CA PHE A 4 -37.80 15.67 52.75
C PHE A 4 -36.95 16.22 51.58
N LYS A 5 -35.68 16.53 51.88
CA LYS A 5 -34.60 16.84 50.94
C LYS A 5 -34.27 15.63 50.06
N ARG A 6 -33.93 15.86 48.79
CA ARG A 6 -32.91 15.09 48.06
C ARG A 6 -32.11 16.03 47.16
N SER A 7 -30.85 16.27 47.56
CA SER A 7 -29.80 16.76 46.67
C SER A 7 -29.43 15.65 45.70
N ILE A 8 -29.40 15.93 44.40
CA ILE A 8 -28.54 15.21 43.45
C ILE A 8 -27.91 16.24 42.52
N VAL A 9 -26.60 16.33 42.67
CA VAL A 9 -25.60 16.96 41.80
C VAL A 9 -25.82 16.48 40.37
N ALA A 10 -26.05 17.40 39.42
CA ALA A 10 -26.12 17.07 38.01
C ALA A 10 -25.05 17.84 37.22
N ILE A 11 -23.92 17.14 37.03
CA ILE A 11 -23.09 17.12 35.82
C ILE A 11 -22.37 18.43 35.49
N VAL A 12 -21.25 18.64 36.18
CA VAL A 12 -20.02 19.16 35.56
C VAL A 12 -19.28 17.93 34.99
N LEU A 13 -18.69 18.07 33.80
CA LEU A 13 -17.96 17.07 32.99
C LEU A 13 -18.84 16.26 32.02
N ILE A 14 -18.92 16.73 30.76
CA ILE A 14 -18.38 16.08 29.55
C ILE A 14 -18.48 17.13 28.42
N VAL A 15 -17.50 18.03 28.35
CA VAL A 15 -17.18 18.79 27.11
C VAL A 15 -15.81 18.37 26.58
N GLY A 16 -15.17 17.36 27.20
CA GLY A 16 -13.79 16.96 26.91
C GLY A 16 -13.63 15.57 26.30
N MET A 17 -14.67 14.97 25.69
CA MET A 17 -14.51 13.61 25.15
C MET A 17 -15.52 13.25 24.06
N LEU A 18 -15.59 14.01 22.97
CA LEU A 18 -16.22 13.53 21.72
C LEU A 18 -15.81 14.41 20.54
N LEU A 19 -14.53 14.34 20.19
CA LEU A 19 -14.03 14.59 18.83
C LEU A 19 -12.63 13.96 18.66
N SER A 20 -12.39 12.80 19.29
CA SER A 20 -11.46 11.83 18.71
C SER A 20 -12.23 11.03 17.66
N MET A 21 -12.77 11.74 16.66
CA MET A 21 -12.98 11.09 15.39
C MET A 21 -11.57 10.69 14.97
N ASN A 22 -11.29 9.39 15.00
CA ASN A 22 -10.26 8.83 14.15
C ASN A 22 -10.45 9.54 12.82
N GLN A 23 -9.52 10.42 12.47
CA GLN A 23 -9.47 11.02 11.16
C GLN A 23 -9.15 9.85 10.24
N THR A 24 -10.18 9.07 9.90
CA THR A 24 -10.17 8.19 8.76
C THR A 24 -9.87 9.10 7.60
N THR A 25 -8.58 9.12 7.26
CA THR A 25 -8.01 9.66 6.05
C THR A 25 -9.05 9.42 4.98
N VAL A 26 -9.64 10.50 4.45
CA VAL A 26 -10.47 10.40 3.26
C VAL A 26 -9.48 10.05 2.15
N TYR A 27 -9.13 8.75 2.09
CA TYR A 27 -8.30 8.17 1.06
C TYR A 27 -8.92 8.61 -0.26
N ALA A 28 -8.05 9.15 -1.11
CA ALA A 28 -8.37 9.74 -2.41
C ALA A 28 -9.59 9.07 -3.04
N LYS A 29 -10.69 9.82 -3.18
CA LYS A 29 -11.91 9.39 -3.90
C LYS A 29 -11.61 9.03 -5.37
N THR A 30 -10.36 9.16 -5.83
CA THR A 30 -9.84 8.76 -7.13
C THR A 30 -9.20 7.37 -7.16
N ASN A 31 -8.94 6.72 -6.02
CA ASN A 31 -8.92 5.26 -6.00
C ASN A 31 -10.37 4.83 -5.88
N VAL A 32 -11.13 4.92 -7.00
CA VAL A 32 -12.27 4.02 -7.18
C VAL A 32 -11.73 2.66 -6.80
N TYR A 33 -12.17 2.10 -5.67
CA TYR A 33 -11.79 0.76 -5.28
C TYR A 33 -12.19 -0.12 -6.46
N GLU A 34 -11.24 -0.44 -7.34
CA GLU A 34 -11.44 -1.43 -8.37
C GLU A 34 -11.94 -2.66 -7.62
N LYS A 35 -13.08 -3.18 -8.08
CA LYS A 35 -13.79 -4.28 -7.44
C LYS A 35 -12.76 -5.33 -6.96
N PRO A 36 -12.78 -5.73 -5.68
CA PRO A 36 -11.80 -6.67 -5.16
C PRO A 36 -11.86 -7.98 -5.95
N ILE A 37 -10.71 -8.66 -6.10
CA ILE A 37 -10.70 -10.03 -6.61
C ILE A 37 -11.38 -10.90 -5.56
N VAL A 38 -12.45 -11.59 -5.93
CA VAL A 38 -13.21 -12.44 -5.02
C VAL A 38 -12.72 -13.88 -5.14
N ILE A 39 -12.04 -14.37 -4.11
CA ILE A 39 -11.55 -15.75 -4.01
C ILE A 39 -12.46 -16.53 -3.08
N VAL A 40 -12.99 -17.66 -3.55
CA VAL A 40 -13.80 -18.56 -2.71
C VAL A 40 -13.04 -19.85 -2.49
N LEU A 41 -12.65 -20.08 -1.24
CA LEU A 41 -11.99 -21.30 -0.79
C LEU A 41 -13.04 -22.30 -0.33
N ASP A 42 -12.90 -23.53 -0.76
CA ASP A 42 -13.79 -24.61 -0.40
C ASP A 42 -13.01 -25.72 0.31
N PRO A 43 -13.02 -25.76 1.65
CA PRO A 43 -12.48 -26.91 2.35
C PRO A 43 -13.37 -28.13 2.03
N GLY A 44 -12.83 -29.07 1.26
CA GLY A 44 -13.54 -30.26 0.81
C GLY A 44 -14.13 -31.07 1.98
N HIS A 45 -15.17 -31.85 1.71
CA HIS A 45 -15.89 -32.68 2.70
C HIS A 45 -16.51 -31.83 3.83
N GLY A 46 -16.77 -32.43 5.00
CA GLY A 46 -17.30 -31.76 6.19
C GLY A 46 -18.53 -32.45 6.79
N GLY A 47 -18.72 -32.31 8.10
CA GLY A 47 -19.82 -32.95 8.83
C GLY A 47 -19.73 -34.47 8.74
N HIS A 48 -20.79 -35.10 8.24
CA HIS A 48 -20.89 -36.56 8.08
C HIS A 48 -19.97 -37.11 6.97
N ASP A 49 -19.51 -36.28 6.04
CA ASP A 49 -18.54 -36.66 5.03
C ASP A 49 -17.13 -36.41 5.56
N SER A 50 -16.42 -37.49 5.92
CA SER A 50 -15.06 -37.41 6.46
C SER A 50 -13.99 -37.17 5.40
N GLY A 51 -14.31 -37.46 4.13
CA GLY A 51 -13.31 -37.76 3.12
C GLY A 51 -12.41 -38.93 3.52
N ALA A 52 -11.23 -39.01 2.93
CA ALA A 52 -10.24 -40.03 3.24
C ALA A 52 -9.78 -39.97 4.70
N THR A 53 -9.64 -41.12 5.33
CA THR A 53 -9.17 -41.24 6.72
C THR A 53 -8.12 -42.34 6.82
N CYS A 54 -6.98 -42.05 7.46
CA CYS A 54 -5.92 -43.03 7.73
C CYS A 54 -5.33 -42.82 9.12
N TYR A 55 -4.74 -43.88 9.68
CA TYR A 55 -4.04 -43.87 10.95
C TYR A 55 -2.55 -44.14 10.73
N TRP A 56 -1.69 -43.19 11.12
CA TRP A 56 -0.23 -43.33 11.01
C TRP A 56 0.45 -42.77 12.24
N GLY A 57 1.42 -43.51 12.80
CA GLY A 57 2.26 -43.01 13.89
C GLY A 57 1.47 -42.52 15.11
N GLY A 58 0.44 -43.25 15.52
CA GLY A 58 -0.32 -42.93 16.74
C GLY A 58 -1.47 -41.93 16.57
N ARG A 59 -1.81 -41.50 15.35
CA ARG A 59 -2.82 -40.45 15.13
C ARG A 59 -3.65 -40.63 13.86
N TRP A 60 -4.84 -40.06 13.90
CA TRP A 60 -5.78 -40.01 12.78
C TRP A 60 -5.55 -38.79 11.89
N TYR A 61 -5.56 -39.02 10.58
CA TYR A 61 -5.57 -37.99 9.54
C TYR A 61 -6.91 -38.07 8.84
N ARG A 62 -7.74 -37.05 9.05
CA ARG A 62 -9.07 -36.95 8.46
C ARG A 62 -9.05 -35.83 7.44
N GLU A 63 -9.30 -36.16 6.18
CA GLU A 63 -9.22 -35.22 5.07
C GLU A 63 -10.04 -33.95 5.35
N LYS A 64 -11.29 -34.06 5.83
CA LYS A 64 -12.12 -32.90 6.17
C LYS A 64 -11.47 -31.91 7.16
N THR A 65 -10.66 -32.43 8.10
CA THR A 65 -9.99 -31.64 9.13
C THR A 65 -8.74 -30.97 8.55
N LEU A 66 -7.96 -31.71 7.76
CA LEU A 66 -6.78 -31.17 7.05
C LEU A 66 -7.20 -30.07 6.08
N ASN A 67 -8.22 -30.32 5.26
CA ASN A 67 -8.77 -29.37 4.29
C ASN A 67 -9.19 -28.05 4.98
N LEU A 68 -9.90 -28.14 6.12
CA LEU A 68 -10.35 -26.95 6.86
C LEU A 68 -9.17 -26.13 7.41
N ALA A 69 -8.15 -26.80 7.95
CA ALA A 69 -6.97 -26.13 8.49
C ALA A 69 -6.17 -25.42 7.39
N ILE A 70 -5.93 -26.10 6.26
CA ILE A 70 -5.24 -25.54 5.09
C ILE A 70 -6.02 -24.34 4.55
N ALA A 71 -7.34 -24.46 4.39
CA ALA A 71 -8.19 -23.39 3.88
C ALA A 71 -8.21 -22.15 4.79
N LYS A 72 -8.19 -22.34 6.12
CA LYS A 72 -8.09 -21.23 7.08
C LYS A 72 -6.76 -20.51 6.96
N ALA A 73 -5.66 -21.24 6.82
CA ALA A 73 -4.34 -20.65 6.62
C ALA A 73 -4.23 -19.91 5.27
N CYS A 74 -4.76 -20.51 4.20
CA CYS A 74 -4.85 -19.87 2.88
C CYS A 74 -5.64 -18.56 2.94
N LYS A 75 -6.81 -18.57 3.60
CA LYS A 75 -7.61 -17.35 3.82
C LYS A 75 -6.81 -16.29 4.58
N ALA A 76 -6.23 -16.66 5.72
CA ALA A 76 -5.48 -15.72 6.56
C ALA A 76 -4.32 -15.08 5.81
N LYS A 77 -3.60 -15.85 4.97
CA LYS A 77 -2.50 -15.30 4.15
C LYS A 77 -3.01 -14.45 3.00
N LEU A 78 -4.06 -14.86 2.29
CA LEU A 78 -4.67 -14.05 1.23
C LEU A 78 -5.18 -12.70 1.75
N GLU A 79 -5.72 -12.65 2.98
CA GLU A 79 -6.22 -11.41 3.57
C GLU A 79 -5.13 -10.38 3.91
N GLN A 80 -3.86 -10.77 3.85
CA GLN A 80 -2.71 -9.85 3.93
C GLN A 80 -2.42 -9.16 2.61
N TYR A 81 -3.00 -9.59 1.49
CA TYR A 81 -2.84 -8.95 0.19
C TYR A 81 -3.89 -7.87 -0.04
N ALA A 82 -3.51 -6.82 -0.77
CA ALA A 82 -4.40 -5.74 -1.12
C ALA A 82 -5.34 -6.12 -2.27
N GLY A 83 -6.53 -5.50 -2.29
CA GLY A 83 -7.48 -5.67 -3.38
C GLY A 83 -8.11 -7.07 -3.50
N VAL A 84 -8.06 -7.91 -2.47
CA VAL A 84 -8.70 -9.24 -2.48
C VAL A 84 -9.78 -9.36 -1.40
N GLN A 85 -10.82 -10.12 -1.71
CA GLN A 85 -11.88 -10.49 -0.79
C GLN A 85 -11.99 -12.02 -0.77
N VAL A 86 -11.83 -12.62 0.40
CA VAL A 86 -11.72 -14.08 0.53
C VAL A 86 -12.90 -14.63 1.31
N HIS A 87 -13.60 -15.61 0.74
CA HIS A 87 -14.69 -16.33 1.40
C HIS A 87 -14.38 -17.81 1.54
N MET A 88 -14.98 -18.45 2.53
CA MET A 88 -14.97 -19.91 2.68
C MET A 88 -16.38 -20.46 2.54
N THR A 89 -16.55 -21.61 1.88
CA THR A 89 -17.84 -22.32 1.82
C THR A 89 -18.25 -22.89 3.19
N ARG A 90 -17.24 -23.20 4.03
CA ARG A 90 -17.40 -23.53 5.45
C ARG A 90 -16.23 -23.04 6.29
N SER A 91 -16.51 -22.52 7.48
CA SER A 91 -15.51 -22.05 8.46
C SER A 91 -15.36 -22.99 9.68
N SER A 92 -16.23 -23.99 9.78
CA SER A 92 -16.23 -25.05 10.80
C SER A 92 -16.56 -26.41 10.17
N ASP A 93 -16.65 -27.46 10.98
CA ASP A 93 -16.93 -28.82 10.50
C ASP A 93 -18.44 -29.06 10.33
N TYR A 94 -18.96 -28.66 9.17
CA TYR A 94 -20.32 -29.00 8.74
C TYR A 94 -20.34 -29.37 7.26
N PHE A 95 -21.35 -30.13 6.86
CA PHE A 95 -21.50 -30.61 5.49
C PHE A 95 -22.02 -29.50 4.57
N VAL A 96 -21.43 -29.39 3.37
CA VAL A 96 -21.92 -28.53 2.28
C VAL A 96 -22.06 -29.37 1.02
N THR A 97 -23.23 -29.33 0.38
CA THR A 97 -23.48 -30.08 -0.86
C THR A 97 -22.62 -29.55 -2.01
N LEU A 98 -22.27 -30.39 -2.99
CA LEU A 98 -21.47 -29.98 -4.15
C LEU A 98 -22.07 -28.77 -4.89
N GLY A 99 -23.39 -28.78 -5.10
CA GLY A 99 -24.10 -27.64 -5.70
C GLY A 99 -24.12 -26.40 -4.80
N GLY A 100 -24.25 -26.57 -3.48
CA GLY A 100 -24.22 -25.48 -2.50
C GLY A 100 -22.88 -24.75 -2.49
N ARG A 101 -21.76 -25.47 -2.63
CA ARG A 101 -20.40 -24.89 -2.69
C ARG A 101 -20.25 -23.90 -3.85
N VAL A 102 -20.65 -24.30 -5.04
CA VAL A 102 -20.54 -23.46 -6.24
C VAL A 102 -21.59 -22.35 -6.26
N ARG A 103 -22.81 -22.63 -5.78
CA ARG A 103 -23.85 -21.59 -5.62
C ARG A 103 -23.37 -20.47 -4.70
N TYR A 104 -22.80 -20.84 -3.55
CA TYR A 104 -22.21 -19.87 -2.63
C TYR A 104 -21.11 -19.03 -3.31
N ALA A 105 -20.27 -19.65 -4.15
CA ALA A 105 -19.24 -18.91 -4.88
C ALA A 105 -19.84 -17.94 -5.92
N LYS A 106 -20.84 -18.40 -6.67
CA LYS A 106 -21.57 -17.60 -7.66
C LYS A 106 -22.24 -16.38 -7.01
N ASP A 107 -22.91 -16.57 -5.87
CA ASP A 107 -23.63 -15.50 -5.15
C ASP A 107 -22.67 -14.41 -4.64
N ARG A 108 -21.40 -14.76 -4.43
CA ARG A 108 -20.33 -13.85 -4.00
C ARG A 108 -19.63 -13.19 -5.19
N LYS A 109 -20.04 -13.53 -6.42
CA LYS A 109 -19.43 -13.08 -7.67
C LYS A 109 -17.94 -13.43 -7.74
N ALA A 110 -17.62 -14.68 -7.36
CA ALA A 110 -16.27 -15.22 -7.34
C ALA A 110 -15.54 -15.03 -8.68
N ASP A 111 -14.29 -14.58 -8.60
CA ASP A 111 -13.35 -14.59 -9.72
C ASP A 111 -12.63 -15.93 -9.85
N ILE A 112 -12.55 -16.69 -8.75
CA ILE A 112 -12.07 -18.08 -8.71
C ILE A 112 -12.65 -18.84 -7.53
N PHE A 113 -12.91 -20.13 -7.76
CA PHE A 113 -13.26 -21.10 -6.73
C PHE A 113 -12.14 -22.13 -6.60
N VAL A 114 -11.69 -22.41 -5.37
CA VAL A 114 -10.59 -23.36 -5.10
C VAL A 114 -11.04 -24.36 -4.05
N ALA A 115 -11.33 -25.59 -4.47
CA ALA A 115 -11.58 -26.69 -3.56
C ALA A 115 -10.27 -27.31 -3.07
N LEU A 116 -10.07 -27.32 -1.77
CA LEU A 116 -8.87 -27.80 -1.10
C LEU A 116 -9.15 -29.20 -0.55
N HIS A 117 -8.40 -30.18 -1.05
CA HIS A 117 -8.54 -31.62 -0.81
C HIS A 117 -7.20 -32.28 -0.49
N ASN A 118 -7.27 -33.53 0.00
CA ASN A 118 -6.09 -34.36 0.17
C ASN A 118 -6.36 -35.77 -0.37
N ASN A 119 -5.50 -36.22 -1.25
CA ASN A 119 -5.70 -37.42 -2.05
C ASN A 119 -5.66 -38.69 -1.20
N ALA A 120 -6.16 -39.79 -1.77
CA ALA A 120 -5.97 -41.13 -1.24
C ALA A 120 -5.96 -42.17 -2.36
N SER A 121 -5.22 -43.25 -2.14
CA SER A 121 -5.13 -44.37 -3.07
C SER A 121 -5.09 -45.69 -2.31
N PHE A 122 -5.60 -46.75 -2.95
CA PHE A 122 -5.39 -48.12 -2.49
C PHE A 122 -3.90 -48.48 -2.43
N SER A 123 -3.08 -47.91 -3.33
CA SER A 123 -1.63 -48.03 -3.24
C SER A 123 -1.07 -47.00 -2.27
N ARG A 124 -0.64 -47.46 -1.10
CA ARG A 124 0.01 -46.63 -0.06
C ARG A 124 1.34 -46.00 -0.52
N LYS A 125 1.87 -46.40 -1.67
CA LYS A 125 3.08 -45.82 -2.28
C LYS A 125 2.81 -44.51 -3.03
N MET A 126 1.56 -44.24 -3.41
CA MET A 126 1.21 -43.00 -4.12
C MET A 126 1.36 -41.80 -3.19
N ASN A 127 2.01 -40.75 -3.68
CA ASN A 127 2.32 -39.54 -2.93
C ASN A 127 2.44 -38.32 -3.86
N GLY A 128 2.43 -37.12 -3.30
CA GLY A 128 2.64 -35.86 -4.02
C GLY A 128 1.39 -35.07 -4.38
N VAL A 129 1.60 -33.90 -4.98
CA VAL A 129 0.57 -32.88 -5.26
C VAL A 129 0.04 -32.97 -6.70
N SER A 130 -1.28 -32.88 -6.84
CA SER A 130 -1.97 -32.71 -8.12
C SER A 130 -2.93 -31.53 -8.06
N VAL A 131 -3.02 -30.73 -9.13
CA VAL A 131 -4.04 -29.66 -9.20
C VAL A 131 -4.92 -29.87 -10.43
N TYR A 132 -6.23 -30.00 -10.21
CA TYR A 132 -7.21 -30.15 -11.27
C TYR A 132 -7.81 -28.81 -11.68
N TYR A 133 -7.93 -28.60 -12.99
CA TYR A 133 -8.47 -27.39 -13.60
C TYR A 133 -9.49 -27.71 -14.69
N PRO A 134 -10.29 -26.72 -15.14
CA PRO A 134 -11.28 -26.93 -16.18
C PRO A 134 -10.62 -27.17 -17.56
N ASN A 135 -11.15 -28.10 -18.35
CA ASN A 135 -10.78 -28.29 -19.75
C ASN A 135 -11.03 -27.03 -20.62
N ILE A 136 -10.76 -27.08 -21.92
CA ILE A 136 -10.99 -25.93 -22.83
C ILE A 136 -12.21 -26.08 -23.75
N ASN A 137 -12.98 -27.16 -23.59
CA ASN A 137 -14.06 -27.58 -24.49
C ASN A 137 -15.26 -26.62 -24.51
N TYR A 138 -15.53 -25.98 -23.37
CA TYR A 138 -16.57 -24.96 -23.19
C TYR A 138 -15.98 -23.81 -22.38
N ASN A 139 -16.39 -22.58 -22.70
CA ASN A 139 -15.85 -21.36 -22.09
C ASN A 139 -14.31 -21.39 -22.02
N THR A 140 -13.68 -21.41 -23.20
CA THR A 140 -12.23 -21.60 -23.36
C THR A 140 -11.41 -20.58 -22.55
N LYS A 141 -11.91 -19.36 -22.38
CA LYS A 141 -11.30 -18.34 -21.51
C LYS A 141 -11.19 -18.84 -20.06
N VAL A 142 -12.29 -19.32 -19.47
CA VAL A 142 -12.29 -19.87 -18.11
C VAL A 142 -11.38 -21.09 -17.99
N GLY A 143 -11.34 -21.97 -19.00
CA GLY A 143 -10.41 -23.10 -19.04
C GLY A 143 -8.94 -22.66 -18.98
N LYS A 144 -8.56 -21.69 -19.82
CA LYS A 144 -7.20 -21.12 -19.84
C LYS A 144 -6.85 -20.41 -18.52
N GLU A 145 -7.78 -19.63 -17.97
CA GLU A 145 -7.59 -18.96 -16.67
C GLU A 145 -7.36 -19.97 -15.54
N GLY A 146 -8.19 -21.02 -15.47
CA GLY A 146 -8.05 -22.07 -14.47
C GLY A 146 -6.74 -22.84 -14.60
N ARG A 147 -6.31 -23.17 -15.83
CA ARG A 147 -5.00 -23.82 -16.08
C ARG A 147 -3.84 -22.98 -15.54
N ASN A 148 -3.88 -21.68 -15.78
CA ASN A 148 -2.82 -20.77 -15.34
C ASN A 148 -2.78 -20.68 -13.81
N ALA A 149 -3.94 -20.44 -13.16
CA ALA A 149 -4.02 -20.39 -11.70
C ALA A 149 -3.54 -21.70 -11.05
N ALA A 150 -3.95 -22.85 -11.60
CA ALA A 150 -3.49 -24.16 -11.14
C ALA A 150 -1.97 -24.32 -11.23
N SER A 151 -1.34 -23.82 -12.30
CA SER A 151 0.13 -23.87 -12.46
C SER A 151 0.87 -23.06 -11.40
N TYR A 152 0.37 -21.87 -11.03
CA TYR A 152 1.00 -21.06 -9.97
C TYR A 152 0.88 -21.72 -8.59
N ILE A 153 -0.31 -22.21 -8.23
CA ILE A 153 -0.53 -22.95 -6.96
C ILE A 153 0.39 -24.17 -6.91
N GLN A 154 0.45 -24.95 -7.99
CA GLN A 154 1.29 -26.15 -8.03
C GLN A 154 2.77 -25.81 -7.81
N LYS A 155 3.29 -24.77 -8.46
CA LYS A 155 4.70 -24.36 -8.31
C LYS A 155 5.03 -24.03 -6.85
N GLU A 156 4.16 -23.30 -6.15
CA GLU A 156 4.36 -22.97 -4.73
C GLU A 156 4.26 -24.20 -3.83
N LEU A 157 3.36 -25.15 -4.12
CA LEU A 157 3.29 -26.40 -3.35
C LEU A 157 4.51 -27.30 -3.56
N VAL A 158 5.01 -27.38 -4.80
CA VAL A 158 6.23 -28.14 -5.14
C VAL A 158 7.47 -27.54 -4.50
N SER A 159 7.54 -26.20 -4.34
CA SER A 159 8.67 -25.54 -3.67
C SER A 159 8.80 -25.91 -2.17
N LEU A 160 7.73 -26.44 -1.56
CA LEU A 160 7.77 -27.02 -0.21
C LEU A 160 8.41 -28.43 -0.16
N GLY A 161 8.85 -28.95 -1.30
CA GLY A 161 9.44 -30.30 -1.41
C GLY A 161 8.40 -31.42 -1.62
N ILE A 162 7.16 -31.08 -1.98
CA ILE A 162 6.13 -32.06 -2.32
C ILE A 162 6.43 -32.62 -3.72
N LYS A 163 6.32 -33.94 -3.91
CA LYS A 163 6.48 -34.57 -5.23
C LYS A 163 5.47 -33.99 -6.22
N ASN A 164 5.95 -33.55 -7.37
CA ASN A 164 5.13 -32.97 -8.44
C ASN A 164 4.42 -34.07 -9.26
N ASN A 165 3.10 -34.18 -9.17
CA ASN A 165 2.32 -35.10 -10.02
C ASN A 165 1.62 -34.41 -11.20
N GLY A 166 1.88 -33.12 -11.46
CA GLY A 166 1.30 -32.40 -12.59
C GLY A 166 -0.04 -31.70 -12.31
N ILE A 167 -0.44 -30.85 -13.26
CA ILE A 167 -1.77 -30.25 -13.32
C ILE A 167 -2.62 -30.99 -14.35
N HIS A 168 -3.90 -31.21 -14.05
CA HIS A 168 -4.75 -32.12 -14.82
C HIS A 168 -6.11 -31.53 -15.13
N TYR A 169 -6.69 -31.86 -16.27
CA TYR A 169 -8.13 -31.77 -16.47
C TYR A 169 -8.67 -33.20 -16.68
N ARG A 170 -9.96 -33.42 -16.41
CA ARG A 170 -10.60 -34.72 -16.67
C ARG A 170 -11.95 -34.49 -17.31
N ASN A 171 -12.17 -35.10 -18.47
CA ASN A 171 -13.47 -35.12 -19.12
C ASN A 171 -14.36 -36.18 -18.46
N THR A 172 -15.66 -35.97 -18.49
CA THR A 172 -16.61 -36.97 -18.03
C THR A 172 -16.52 -38.28 -18.82
N GLU A 173 -16.81 -39.39 -18.15
CA GLU A 173 -16.83 -40.74 -18.72
C GLU A 173 -18.26 -41.17 -19.07
N ASN A 174 -19.27 -40.59 -18.42
CA ASN A 174 -20.69 -40.94 -18.60
C ASN A 174 -21.39 -40.22 -19.77
N GLY A 175 -20.63 -39.54 -20.64
CA GLY A 175 -21.18 -38.83 -21.79
C GLY A 175 -21.85 -37.48 -21.49
N SER A 176 -21.83 -36.97 -20.25
CA SER A 176 -22.33 -35.62 -19.92
C SER A 176 -21.70 -34.52 -20.80
N LYS A 177 -22.52 -33.54 -21.19
CA LYS A 177 -22.14 -32.48 -22.14
C LYS A 177 -22.39 -31.09 -21.58
N TYR A 178 -21.57 -30.14 -22.03
CA TYR A 178 -21.86 -28.72 -21.91
C TYR A 178 -22.97 -28.28 -22.89
N PRO A 179 -23.54 -27.07 -22.75
CA PRO A 179 -24.59 -26.57 -23.67
C PRO A 179 -24.19 -26.59 -25.15
N ASN A 180 -22.90 -26.40 -25.46
CA ASN A 180 -22.35 -26.50 -26.81
C ASN A 180 -22.12 -27.95 -27.29
N LYS A 181 -22.71 -28.95 -26.62
CA LYS A 181 -22.59 -30.40 -26.89
C LYS A 181 -21.20 -31.00 -26.70
N SER A 182 -20.20 -30.22 -26.28
CA SER A 182 -18.85 -30.72 -25.98
C SER A 182 -18.81 -31.53 -24.67
N LYS A 183 -17.84 -32.44 -24.53
CA LYS A 183 -17.68 -33.24 -23.30
C LYS A 183 -17.43 -32.33 -22.09
N SER A 184 -18.22 -32.53 -21.03
CA SER A 184 -18.11 -31.73 -19.82
C SER A 184 -16.94 -32.15 -18.94
N ASP A 185 -16.50 -31.26 -18.05
CA ASP A 185 -15.54 -31.63 -16.99
C ASP A 185 -16.15 -32.70 -16.07
N TYR A 186 -15.33 -33.64 -15.61
CA TYR A 186 -15.71 -34.75 -14.74
C TYR A 186 -16.17 -34.25 -13.36
N TYR A 187 -15.33 -33.45 -12.71
CA TYR A 187 -15.59 -32.95 -11.36
C TYR A 187 -16.69 -31.90 -11.34
N SER A 188 -17.71 -32.14 -10.50
CA SER A 188 -18.92 -31.32 -10.47
C SER A 188 -18.64 -29.85 -10.12
N VAL A 189 -17.76 -29.59 -9.15
CA VAL A 189 -17.42 -28.21 -8.73
C VAL A 189 -16.68 -27.43 -9.82
N ILE A 190 -15.80 -28.08 -10.58
CA ILE A 190 -15.11 -27.51 -11.75
C ILE A 190 -16.13 -27.21 -12.86
N ARG A 191 -16.97 -28.20 -13.19
CA ARG A 191 -18.00 -28.10 -14.23
C ARG A 191 -19.00 -26.98 -13.95
N GLN A 192 -19.54 -26.93 -12.73
CA GLN A 192 -20.54 -25.93 -12.34
C GLN A 192 -19.94 -24.52 -12.20
N SER A 193 -18.69 -24.39 -11.76
CA SER A 193 -18.00 -23.09 -11.73
C SER A 193 -17.84 -22.53 -13.14
N LYS A 194 -17.38 -23.37 -14.09
CA LYS A 194 -17.25 -22.99 -15.50
C LYS A 194 -18.58 -22.60 -16.14
N LEU A 195 -19.66 -23.34 -15.85
CA LEU A 195 -21.03 -22.97 -16.26
C LEU A 195 -21.46 -21.63 -15.67
N SER A 196 -20.98 -21.30 -14.47
CA SER A 196 -21.25 -20.04 -13.77
C SER A 196 -20.31 -18.89 -14.19
N GLY A 197 -19.39 -19.14 -15.13
CA GLY A 197 -18.55 -18.11 -15.75
C GLY A 197 -17.20 -17.85 -15.08
N PHE A 198 -16.78 -18.66 -14.09
CA PHE A 198 -15.50 -18.50 -13.39
C PHE A 198 -14.73 -19.82 -13.25
N PRO A 199 -13.39 -19.81 -13.14
CA PRO A 199 -12.61 -21.03 -12.95
C PRO A 199 -12.89 -21.67 -11.58
N GLY A 200 -13.10 -22.98 -11.60
CA GLY A 200 -13.11 -23.83 -10.41
C GLY A 200 -11.91 -24.78 -10.45
N LEU A 201 -11.16 -24.86 -9.35
CA LEU A 201 -10.01 -25.73 -9.18
C LEU A 201 -10.25 -26.78 -8.08
N ILE A 202 -9.53 -27.90 -8.14
CA ILE A 202 -9.36 -28.82 -7.02
C ILE A 202 -7.86 -28.96 -6.78
N VAL A 203 -7.40 -28.67 -5.57
CA VAL A 203 -6.02 -28.88 -5.12
C VAL A 203 -5.97 -30.14 -4.28
N GLU A 204 -5.28 -31.16 -4.76
CA GLU A 204 -4.97 -32.38 -4.01
C GLU A 204 -3.56 -32.26 -3.46
N HIS A 205 -3.42 -31.78 -2.21
CA HIS A 205 -2.13 -31.31 -1.68
C HIS A 205 -1.09 -32.41 -1.53
N ALA A 206 -1.50 -33.56 -0.98
CA ALA A 206 -0.70 -34.77 -0.84
C ALA A 206 -1.62 -35.95 -0.50
N PHE A 207 -1.07 -37.15 -0.21
CA PHE A 207 -1.87 -38.35 0.03
C PHE A 207 -2.04 -38.67 1.52
N VAL A 208 -3.29 -38.69 2.02
CA VAL A 208 -3.64 -39.17 3.38
C VAL A 208 -3.31 -40.67 3.56
N SER A 209 -3.37 -41.43 2.46
CA SER A 209 -3.01 -42.85 2.43
C SER A 209 -1.50 -43.13 2.42
N ASN A 210 -0.65 -42.10 2.43
CA ASN A 210 0.80 -42.23 2.42
C ASN A 210 1.41 -41.68 3.73
N SER A 211 2.12 -42.53 4.46
CA SER A 211 2.71 -42.17 5.75
C SER A 211 3.81 -41.09 5.63
N SER A 212 4.53 -41.04 4.51
CA SER A 212 5.57 -40.02 4.27
C SER A 212 4.95 -38.65 4.04
N ASP A 213 3.93 -38.54 3.19
CA ASP A 213 3.20 -37.28 3.00
C ASP A 213 2.55 -36.80 4.30
N CYS A 214 1.91 -37.72 5.03
CA CYS A 214 1.32 -37.46 6.33
C CYS A 214 2.31 -36.91 7.37
N SER A 215 3.50 -37.50 7.45
CA SER A 215 4.55 -37.07 8.37
C SER A 215 5.22 -35.77 7.91
N LYS A 216 5.44 -35.56 6.60
CA LYS A 216 6.13 -34.38 6.07
C LYS A 216 5.24 -33.14 6.02
N PHE A 217 3.97 -33.28 5.64
CA PHE A 217 3.11 -32.14 5.26
C PHE A 217 1.85 -31.99 6.11
N PHE A 218 1.37 -33.04 6.77
CA PHE A 218 0.13 -32.95 7.56
C PHE A 218 0.37 -32.95 9.07
N SER A 219 1.62 -33.01 9.51
CA SER A 219 1.92 -33.43 10.88
C SER A 219 1.79 -32.41 11.99
N SER A 220 1.57 -31.16 11.66
CA SER A 220 1.42 -30.10 12.65
C SER A 220 0.59 -28.98 12.04
N ALA A 221 0.06 -28.12 12.91
CA ALA A 221 -0.59 -26.90 12.47
C ALA A 221 0.32 -26.07 11.55
N ASP A 222 1.62 -25.98 11.85
CA ASP A 222 2.59 -25.24 11.02
C ASP A 222 2.75 -25.84 9.62
N LYS A 223 2.74 -27.16 9.49
CA LYS A 223 2.84 -27.81 8.18
C LYS A 223 1.58 -27.58 7.33
N LEU A 224 0.41 -27.66 7.95
CA LEU A 224 -0.86 -27.32 7.29
C LEU A 224 -0.94 -25.83 6.94
N LYS A 225 -0.39 -24.96 7.80
CA LYS A 225 -0.26 -23.53 7.54
C LYS A 225 0.61 -23.26 6.31
N LYS A 226 1.77 -23.93 6.20
CA LYS A 226 2.66 -23.81 5.02
C LYS A 226 1.97 -24.21 3.72
N LEU A 227 1.15 -25.26 3.73
CA LEU A 227 0.35 -25.64 2.54
C LEU A 227 -0.63 -24.54 2.14
N GLY A 228 -1.42 -24.02 3.09
CA GLY A 228 -2.37 -22.95 2.80
C GLY A 228 -1.69 -21.64 2.37
N GLU A 229 -0.54 -21.31 2.96
CA GLU A 229 0.26 -20.16 2.55
C GLU A 229 0.83 -20.33 1.13
N ALA A 230 1.20 -21.55 0.72
CA ALA A 230 1.63 -21.82 -0.65
C ALA A 230 0.47 -21.65 -1.66
N ASP A 231 -0.74 -22.12 -1.34
CA ASP A 231 -1.93 -21.84 -2.17
C ASP A 231 -2.17 -20.33 -2.31
N ALA A 232 -2.12 -19.61 -1.19
CA ALA A 232 -2.30 -18.16 -1.15
C ALA A 232 -1.25 -17.43 -2.00
N LYS A 233 0.03 -17.79 -1.88
CA LYS A 233 1.13 -17.24 -2.70
C LYS A 233 0.93 -17.54 -4.18
N GLY A 234 0.48 -18.74 -4.54
CA GLY A 234 0.22 -19.11 -5.93
C GLY A 234 -0.90 -18.26 -6.52
N LEU A 235 -1.98 -18.07 -5.78
CA LEU A 235 -3.08 -17.19 -6.17
C LEU A 235 -2.65 -15.72 -6.24
N ALA A 236 -1.85 -15.24 -5.27
CA ALA A 236 -1.30 -13.90 -5.27
C ALA A 236 -0.47 -13.63 -6.52
N LYS A 237 0.49 -14.51 -6.84
CA LYS A 237 1.31 -14.41 -8.07
C LYS A 237 0.47 -14.51 -9.35
N TYR A 238 -0.56 -15.36 -9.37
CA TYR A 238 -1.45 -15.47 -10.54
C TYR A 238 -2.22 -14.18 -10.81
N TYR A 239 -2.73 -13.53 -9.76
CA TYR A 239 -3.46 -12.27 -9.89
C TYR A 239 -2.56 -11.02 -9.89
N GLY A 240 -1.28 -11.17 -9.56
CA GLY A 240 -0.36 -10.07 -9.30
C GLY A 240 -0.82 -9.25 -8.09
N LEU A 241 -1.12 -9.92 -6.97
CA LEU A 241 -1.49 -9.25 -5.73
C LEU A 241 -0.23 -8.84 -4.97
N VAL A 242 -0.24 -7.64 -4.40
CA VAL A 242 0.78 -7.13 -3.50
C VAL A 242 0.32 -7.21 -2.05
N GLU A 243 1.25 -7.41 -1.12
CA GLU A 243 0.93 -7.35 0.31
C GLU A 243 0.46 -5.93 0.71
N LYS A 244 -0.37 -5.83 1.76
CA LYS A 244 -0.87 -4.56 2.33
C LYS A 244 0.23 -3.78 3.08
N ASP A 245 1.47 -3.89 2.64
CA ASP A 245 2.54 -3.11 3.24
C ASP A 245 2.36 -1.62 2.89
N THR A 246 3.13 -0.76 3.53
CA THR A 246 3.03 0.69 3.36
C THR A 246 4.40 1.27 3.03
N PRO A 247 4.58 1.93 1.87
CA PRO A 247 5.82 2.63 1.56
C PRO A 247 6.10 3.71 2.62
N VAL A 248 7.37 3.99 2.87
CA VAL A 248 7.77 5.04 3.79
C VAL A 248 8.17 6.29 3.02
N LEU A 249 7.35 7.35 3.09
CA LEU A 249 7.70 8.66 2.55
C LEU A 249 8.64 9.34 3.55
N LYS A 250 9.94 9.32 3.26
CA LYS A 250 11.00 9.80 4.15
C LYS A 250 11.00 11.30 4.31
N SER A 251 10.87 12.02 3.19
CA SER A 251 10.95 13.47 3.22
C SER A 251 10.13 14.14 2.13
N ALA A 252 9.76 15.39 2.42
CA ALA A 252 9.24 16.36 1.48
C ALA A 252 9.93 17.69 1.78
N GLN A 253 10.69 18.23 0.84
CA GLN A 253 11.48 19.44 1.02
C GLN A 253 11.17 20.43 -0.10
N ALA A 254 10.85 21.67 0.27
CA ALA A 254 10.66 22.72 -0.70
C ALA A 254 12.00 23.37 -1.07
N ASP A 255 12.23 23.61 -2.36
CA ASP A 255 13.34 24.41 -2.87
C ASP A 255 12.98 25.90 -2.97
N GLU A 256 13.96 26.73 -3.32
CA GLU A 256 13.82 28.19 -3.47
C GLU A 256 12.82 28.62 -4.56
N ASP A 257 12.58 27.75 -5.54
CA ASP A 257 11.57 27.94 -6.57
C ASP A 257 10.17 27.56 -6.11
N GLY A 258 10.04 26.98 -4.90
CA GLY A 258 8.79 26.53 -4.32
C GLY A 258 8.37 25.13 -4.79
N ASN A 259 9.20 24.42 -5.57
CA ASN A 259 8.94 23.03 -5.93
C ASN A 259 9.18 22.14 -4.70
N VAL A 260 8.45 21.02 -4.63
CA VAL A 260 8.59 20.08 -3.52
C VAL A 260 9.24 18.79 -3.99
N HIS A 261 10.41 18.48 -3.41
CA HIS A 261 11.17 17.26 -3.62
C HIS A 261 10.74 16.21 -2.61
N LEU A 262 10.27 15.07 -3.11
CA LEU A 262 9.84 13.92 -2.33
C LEU A 262 10.87 12.79 -2.45
N GLN A 263 11.06 12.03 -1.37
CA GLN A 263 11.92 10.84 -1.38
C GLN A 263 11.36 9.74 -0.48
N TRP A 264 11.44 8.48 -0.90
CA TRP A 264 10.95 7.31 -0.17
C TRP A 264 11.90 6.10 -0.24
N ASP A 265 11.56 5.04 0.49
CA ASP A 265 12.23 3.73 0.37
C ASP A 265 11.69 2.91 -0.80
N ALA A 266 12.60 2.23 -1.53
CA ALA A 266 12.20 1.23 -2.51
C ALA A 266 11.43 0.07 -1.84
N MET A 267 10.43 -0.45 -2.53
CA MET A 267 9.69 -1.64 -2.14
C MET A 267 9.91 -2.74 -3.18
N ASP A 268 10.10 -3.96 -2.71
CA ASP A 268 10.22 -5.14 -3.57
C ASP A 268 8.88 -5.45 -4.27
N GLU A 269 8.97 -6.09 -5.45
CA GLU A 269 7.83 -6.60 -6.22
C GLU A 269 6.82 -5.54 -6.71
N MET A 270 7.24 -4.27 -6.85
CA MET A 270 6.42 -3.18 -7.38
C MET A 270 6.72 -2.89 -8.86
N ASP A 271 5.73 -2.34 -9.59
CA ASP A 271 5.95 -1.77 -10.93
C ASP A 271 6.12 -0.24 -10.88
N GLY A 272 6.24 0.33 -9.68
CA GLY A 272 6.41 1.76 -9.43
C GLY A 272 5.43 2.32 -8.40
N TYR A 273 5.31 3.65 -8.38
CA TYR A 273 4.62 4.39 -7.32
C TYR A 273 3.60 5.40 -7.86
N ARG A 274 2.60 5.71 -7.04
CA ARG A 274 1.69 6.83 -7.26
C ARG A 274 1.88 7.86 -6.18
N VAL A 275 2.05 9.11 -6.60
CA VAL A 275 2.19 10.25 -5.68
C VAL A 275 0.85 10.96 -5.57
N TYR A 276 0.45 11.21 -4.33
CA TYR A 276 -0.79 11.88 -4.01
C TYR A 276 -0.51 13.12 -3.16
N ARG A 277 -1.29 14.18 -3.41
CA ARG A 277 -1.17 15.46 -2.71
C ARG A 277 -2.54 16.03 -2.38
N ARG A 278 -2.63 16.75 -1.27
CA ARG A 278 -3.70 17.73 -0.99
C ARG A 278 -3.11 19.01 -0.41
N ALA A 279 -3.78 20.13 -0.63
CA ALA A 279 -3.45 21.39 0.03
C ALA A 279 -4.07 21.43 1.44
N GLN A 280 -3.52 22.29 2.31
CA GLN A 280 -4.12 22.59 3.61
C GLN A 280 -5.55 23.11 3.44
N GLY A 281 -6.46 22.64 4.30
CA GLY A 281 -7.90 22.93 4.19
C GLY A 281 -8.65 22.07 3.17
N VAL A 282 -7.96 21.32 2.30
CA VAL A 282 -8.58 20.35 1.39
C VAL A 282 -8.56 18.96 2.04
N PHE A 283 -9.69 18.27 2.03
CA PHE A 283 -9.83 16.95 2.66
C PHE A 283 -9.42 15.77 1.77
N SER A 284 -9.64 15.89 0.46
CA SER A 284 -9.35 14.80 -0.49
C SER A 284 -7.95 14.93 -1.10
N TYR A 285 -7.25 13.81 -1.21
CA TYR A 285 -6.03 13.70 -1.99
C TYR A 285 -6.30 13.54 -3.48
N THR A 286 -5.45 14.14 -4.30
CA THR A 286 -5.41 13.99 -5.75
C THR A 286 -4.13 13.28 -6.15
N LYS A 287 -4.21 12.31 -7.07
CA LYS A 287 -3.02 11.71 -7.69
C LYS A 287 -2.37 12.74 -8.61
N ILE A 288 -1.12 13.09 -8.36
CA ILE A 288 -0.36 14.08 -9.14
C ILE A 288 0.71 13.44 -10.04
N ALA A 289 1.15 12.21 -9.73
CA ALA A 289 2.15 11.51 -10.53
C ALA A 289 1.93 10.00 -10.54
N THR A 290 2.54 9.34 -11.53
CA THR A 290 2.72 7.89 -11.59
C THR A 290 4.15 7.64 -12.05
N ILE A 291 4.97 7.13 -11.14
CA ILE A 291 6.35 6.73 -11.35
C ILE A 291 6.32 5.28 -11.84
N ARG A 292 6.91 5.01 -13.01
CA ARG A 292 6.77 3.71 -13.69
C ARG A 292 7.99 2.79 -13.57
N ASP A 293 9.00 3.26 -12.86
CA ASP A 293 10.20 2.50 -12.52
C ASP A 293 10.16 2.23 -11.01
N GLU A 294 10.34 0.98 -10.62
CA GLU A 294 10.35 0.57 -9.20
C GLU A 294 11.58 1.07 -8.44
N SER A 295 12.65 1.38 -9.16
CA SER A 295 13.91 1.90 -8.62
C SER A 295 13.91 3.42 -8.46
N GLU A 296 13.01 4.12 -9.16
CA GLU A 296 12.83 5.57 -9.03
C GLU A 296 12.07 5.87 -7.72
N THR A 297 12.80 6.40 -6.75
CA THR A 297 12.36 6.60 -5.35
C THR A 297 12.27 8.05 -4.93
N ASP A 298 12.20 8.95 -5.91
CA ASP A 298 12.05 10.38 -5.74
C ASP A 298 11.05 10.97 -6.75
N TYR A 299 10.55 12.17 -6.42
CA TYR A 299 9.69 12.94 -7.32
C TYR A 299 9.72 14.42 -6.98
N VAL A 300 9.77 15.27 -8.01
CA VAL A 300 9.70 16.73 -7.84
C VAL A 300 8.34 17.25 -8.30
N ASP A 301 7.54 17.73 -7.35
CA ASP A 301 6.28 18.43 -7.62
C ASP A 301 6.55 19.91 -7.94
N LYS A 302 6.53 20.23 -9.23
CA LYS A 302 6.69 21.60 -9.77
C LYS A 302 5.36 22.35 -9.91
N THR A 303 4.26 21.79 -9.43
CA THR A 303 2.90 22.34 -9.61
C THR A 303 2.37 23.00 -8.35
N THR A 304 3.20 23.13 -7.34
CA THR A 304 2.89 23.75 -6.06
C THR A 304 2.65 25.24 -6.22
N LYS A 305 1.72 25.77 -5.43
CA LYS A 305 1.56 27.21 -5.25
C LYS A 305 2.46 27.65 -4.10
N LYS A 306 3.29 28.64 -4.36
CA LYS A 306 4.17 29.26 -3.37
C LYS A 306 3.38 29.71 -2.13
N GLY A 307 3.97 29.53 -0.94
CA GLY A 307 3.33 29.80 0.36
C GLY A 307 2.27 28.78 0.78
N THR A 308 1.85 27.88 -0.10
CA THR A 308 0.81 26.89 0.22
C THR A 308 1.41 25.70 0.94
N THR A 309 0.74 25.27 2.01
CA THR A 309 1.08 24.04 2.73
C THR A 309 0.38 22.84 2.09
N TYR A 310 1.15 21.79 1.83
CA TYR A 310 0.73 20.55 1.20
C TYR A 310 1.00 19.35 2.11
N TYR A 311 0.18 18.32 1.90
CA TYR A 311 0.31 17.01 2.52
C TYR A 311 0.48 15.98 1.41
N TYR A 312 1.54 15.18 1.48
CA TYR A 312 1.88 14.16 0.51
C TYR A 312 1.76 12.77 1.11
N MET A 313 1.40 11.81 0.26
CA MET A 313 1.49 10.38 0.51
C MET A 313 1.77 9.65 -0.80
N ILE A 314 2.31 8.45 -0.71
CA ILE A 314 2.60 7.60 -1.87
C ILE A 314 1.99 6.20 -1.67
N ALA A 315 1.77 5.48 -2.76
CA ALA A 315 1.42 4.06 -2.73
C ALA A 315 2.17 3.32 -3.84
N GLY A 316 2.73 2.15 -3.54
CA GLY A 316 3.27 1.24 -4.53
C GLY A 316 2.14 0.63 -5.36
N TYR A 317 2.40 0.29 -6.62
CA TYR A 317 1.45 -0.43 -7.45
C TYR A 317 2.11 -1.56 -8.24
N HIS A 318 1.32 -2.57 -8.56
CA HIS A 318 1.73 -3.67 -9.43
C HIS A 318 0.64 -3.93 -10.48
N ASN A 319 1.04 -4.08 -11.74
CA ASN A 319 0.16 -4.38 -12.86
C ASN A 319 -0.15 -5.87 -12.90
N GLY A 320 -1.04 -6.30 -12.02
CA GLY A 320 -1.55 -7.65 -12.00
C GLY A 320 -2.30 -8.03 -13.27
N ARG A 321 -2.45 -9.35 -13.50
CA ARG A 321 -2.98 -9.91 -14.75
C ARG A 321 -4.38 -9.42 -15.13
N LYS A 322 -5.24 -9.19 -14.15
CA LYS A 322 -6.62 -8.72 -14.36
C LYS A 322 -6.85 -7.29 -13.93
N LYS A 323 -5.98 -6.76 -13.08
CA LYS A 323 -6.15 -5.44 -12.46
C LYS A 323 -4.86 -4.95 -11.84
N VAL A 324 -4.81 -3.64 -11.62
CA VAL A 324 -3.72 -3.04 -10.85
C VAL A 324 -4.03 -3.19 -9.36
N THR A 325 -3.06 -3.67 -8.59
CA THR A 325 -3.15 -3.68 -7.13
C THR A 325 -2.23 -2.63 -6.53
N TYR A 326 -2.60 -2.14 -5.35
CA TYR A 326 -1.90 -1.07 -4.66
C TYR A 326 -1.58 -1.51 -3.25
N THR A 327 -0.44 -1.08 -2.73
CA THR A 327 -0.13 -1.13 -1.30
C THR A 327 -1.11 -0.25 -0.51
N ASP A 328 -1.05 -0.31 0.82
CA ASP A 328 -1.62 0.78 1.61
C ASP A 328 -0.80 2.07 1.38
N ALA A 329 -1.38 3.23 1.65
CA ALA A 329 -0.69 4.51 1.41
C ALA A 329 0.28 4.84 2.56
N SER A 330 1.39 5.50 2.23
CA SER A 330 2.44 5.91 3.15
C SER A 330 1.96 6.74 4.34
N ASN A 331 2.84 6.92 5.30
CA ASN A 331 2.76 8.05 6.23
C ASN A 331 2.56 9.37 5.47
N ILE A 332 1.86 10.32 6.10
CA ILE A 332 1.64 11.65 5.54
C ILE A 332 2.81 12.55 5.90
N VAL A 333 3.44 13.17 4.90
CA VAL A 333 4.47 14.20 5.11
C VAL A 333 3.90 15.56 4.75
N LYS A 334 4.10 16.55 5.65
CA LYS A 334 3.66 17.93 5.49
C LYS A 334 4.84 18.80 5.06
N VAL A 335 4.61 19.69 4.10
CA VAL A 335 5.61 20.68 3.65
C VAL A 335 4.92 21.95 3.17
N THR A 336 5.56 23.10 3.40
CA THR A 336 5.11 24.39 2.86
C THR A 336 6.00 24.73 1.68
N ALA A 337 5.40 24.92 0.49
CA ALA A 337 6.13 25.41 -0.68
C ALA A 337 6.63 26.84 -0.39
N LEU A 338 7.91 27.10 -0.64
CA LEU A 338 8.51 28.38 -0.30
C LEU A 338 7.91 29.51 -1.14
N GLU A 339 7.71 30.67 -0.52
CA GLU A 339 7.42 31.92 -1.23
C GLU A 339 8.66 32.44 -1.96
N THR A 340 8.45 33.15 -3.07
CA THR A 340 9.54 33.86 -3.73
C THR A 340 10.06 34.93 -2.78
N LEU A 341 11.37 34.94 -2.54
CA LEU A 341 12.03 36.04 -1.85
C LEU A 341 12.52 37.07 -2.85
N TYR A 342 12.09 38.31 -2.67
CA TYR A 342 12.48 39.42 -3.53
C TYR A 342 13.79 40.03 -3.03
N THR A 343 14.66 40.40 -3.97
CA THR A 343 15.90 41.11 -3.66
C THR A 343 15.57 42.56 -3.29
N PRO A 344 16.06 43.07 -2.15
CA PRO A 344 15.82 44.46 -1.77
C PRO A 344 16.39 45.42 -2.83
N GLN A 345 15.64 46.48 -3.12
CA GLN A 345 15.97 47.48 -4.13
C GLN A 345 16.36 48.81 -3.49
N ASN A 346 17.00 49.67 -4.29
CA ASN A 346 17.35 51.04 -3.90
C ASN A 346 18.17 51.13 -2.60
N LEU A 347 19.15 50.22 -2.46
CA LEU A 347 20.14 50.29 -1.39
C LEU A 347 20.88 51.62 -1.48
N LYS A 348 20.93 52.35 -0.37
CA LYS A 348 21.71 53.58 -0.20
C LYS A 348 22.48 53.48 1.10
N VAL A 349 23.73 53.94 1.06
CA VAL A 349 24.61 53.99 2.22
C VAL A 349 25.18 55.40 2.30
N THR A 350 24.81 56.12 3.35
CA THR A 350 25.28 57.47 3.63
C THR A 350 25.96 57.50 4.98
N ALA A 351 26.92 58.38 5.13
CA ALA A 351 27.64 58.49 6.38
C ALA A 351 27.76 59.92 6.85
N GLU A 352 27.50 60.10 8.14
CA GLU A 352 27.43 61.40 8.77
C GLU A 352 27.79 61.27 10.25
N GLN A 353 28.60 62.21 10.75
CA GLN A 353 28.90 62.40 12.18
C GLN A 353 29.28 61.10 12.92
N GLY A 354 30.12 60.26 12.32
CA GLY A 354 30.60 59.03 12.94
C GLY A 354 29.63 57.84 12.87
N THR A 355 28.56 57.94 12.07
CA THR A 355 27.61 56.84 11.83
C THR A 355 27.46 56.56 10.34
N VAL A 356 27.07 55.32 10.01
CA VAL A 356 26.67 54.90 8.66
C VAL A 356 25.19 54.56 8.71
N GLN A 357 24.40 55.26 7.90
CA GLN A 357 22.99 54.99 7.68
C GLN A 357 22.81 54.21 6.37
N ILE A 358 22.16 53.06 6.49
CA ILE A 358 21.86 52.14 5.39
C ILE A 358 20.35 52.14 5.21
N THR A 359 19.87 52.46 4.01
CA THR A 359 18.44 52.50 3.70
C THR A 359 18.12 51.72 2.42
N TRP A 360 16.93 51.16 2.34
CA TRP A 360 16.44 50.40 1.19
C TRP A 360 14.92 50.52 1.07
N GLU A 361 14.34 50.04 -0.03
CA GLU A 361 12.88 49.97 -0.18
C GLU A 361 12.29 48.73 0.49
N SER A 362 11.09 48.88 1.08
CA SER A 362 10.34 47.75 1.66
C SER A 362 10.19 46.63 0.64
N THR A 363 10.34 45.39 1.09
CA THR A 363 10.38 44.20 0.26
C THR A 363 9.26 43.27 0.70
N GLU A 364 8.39 42.88 -0.22
CA GLU A 364 7.31 41.95 0.10
C GLU A 364 7.85 40.56 0.47
N HIS A 365 7.05 39.79 1.20
CA HIS A 365 7.31 38.37 1.50
C HIS A 365 8.58 38.07 2.32
N THR A 366 9.06 39.02 3.13
CA THR A 366 10.25 38.89 4.00
C THR A 366 9.92 38.90 5.50
N ASP A 367 10.74 38.26 6.33
CA ASP A 367 10.74 38.42 7.79
C ASP A 367 11.77 39.47 8.26
N GLY A 368 12.61 39.98 7.35
CA GLY A 368 13.66 40.93 7.64
C GLY A 368 14.85 40.85 6.70
N TYR A 369 15.93 41.53 7.05
CA TYR A 369 17.07 41.76 6.16
C TYR A 369 18.39 41.32 6.76
N ILE A 370 19.30 40.86 5.91
CA ILE A 370 20.70 40.61 6.26
C ILE A 370 21.53 41.63 5.51
N ILE A 371 22.31 42.39 6.27
CA ILE A 371 23.22 43.41 5.76
C ILE A 371 24.63 42.87 5.90
N GLU A 372 25.36 42.87 4.80
CA GLU A 372 26.76 42.47 4.76
C GLU A 372 27.66 43.62 4.33
N ARG A 373 28.86 43.63 4.88
CA ARG A 373 29.91 44.61 4.60
C ARG A 373 31.20 43.92 4.22
N LYS A 374 31.94 44.49 3.27
CA LYS A 374 33.31 44.12 2.95
C LYS A 374 34.21 45.35 2.96
N THR A 375 35.30 45.29 3.72
CA THR A 375 36.37 46.30 3.72
C THR A 375 37.55 45.85 2.85
N ALA A 376 38.51 46.74 2.60
CA ALA A 376 39.73 46.39 1.88
C ALA A 376 40.56 45.27 2.55
N ASN A 377 40.41 45.09 3.87
CA ASN A 377 41.13 44.07 4.63
C ASN A 377 40.38 42.74 4.74
N ASP A 378 39.12 42.70 4.31
CA ASP A 378 38.29 41.52 4.42
C ASP A 378 38.47 40.61 3.20
N ALA A 379 38.69 39.32 3.44
CA ALA A 379 38.74 38.33 2.37
C ALA A 379 37.37 38.22 1.66
N ASP A 380 36.27 38.28 2.43
CA ASP A 380 34.90 38.18 1.94
C ASP A 380 33.92 39.03 2.77
N TYR A 381 32.71 39.25 2.25
CA TYR A 381 31.63 39.94 2.93
C TYR A 381 31.30 39.30 4.29
N GLN A 382 31.14 40.15 5.31
CA GLN A 382 30.79 39.75 6.67
C GLN A 382 29.41 40.29 7.02
N MET A 383 28.59 39.48 7.70
CA MET A 383 27.31 39.93 8.23
C MET A 383 27.54 40.98 9.32
N VAL A 384 27.06 42.20 9.08
CA VAL A 384 27.11 43.29 10.06
C VAL A 384 25.80 43.46 10.80
N ALA A 385 24.68 43.08 10.18
CA ALA A 385 23.38 43.11 10.84
C ALA A 385 22.43 42.05 10.28
N LYS A 386 21.57 41.57 11.17
CA LYS A 386 20.35 40.84 10.81
C LYS A 386 19.18 41.57 11.45
N VAL A 387 18.40 42.25 10.63
CA VAL A 387 17.30 43.10 11.06
C VAL A 387 16.01 42.29 10.96
N GLU A 388 15.18 42.32 12.00
CA GLU A 388 13.88 41.63 12.05
C GLU A 388 12.76 42.65 11.85
N GLY A 389 11.79 42.31 10.98
CA GLY A 389 10.64 43.14 10.67
C GLY A 389 10.41 43.32 9.18
N THR A 390 9.15 43.19 8.75
CA THR A 390 8.72 43.29 7.34
C THR A 390 8.77 44.71 6.80
N ASP A 391 8.60 45.69 7.69
CA ASP A 391 8.43 47.10 7.32
C ASP A 391 9.70 47.92 7.58
N ILE A 392 10.79 47.27 7.99
CA ILE A 392 12.05 47.94 8.28
C ILE A 392 12.78 48.27 6.97
N THR A 393 13.08 49.56 6.79
CA THR A 393 13.72 50.11 5.57
C THR A 393 15.02 50.87 5.88
N SER A 394 15.50 50.79 7.12
CA SER A 394 16.76 51.44 7.51
C SER A 394 17.46 50.71 8.65
N TYR A 395 18.79 50.88 8.70
CA TYR A 395 19.66 50.43 9.76
C TYR A 395 20.81 51.42 9.92
N THR A 396 21.18 51.72 11.16
CA THR A 396 22.28 52.64 11.49
C THR A 396 23.30 51.91 12.35
N GLN A 397 24.58 52.14 12.05
CA GLN A 397 25.70 51.60 12.84
C GLN A 397 26.81 52.63 13.02
N ASP A 398 27.66 52.42 14.02
CA ASP A 398 28.86 53.23 14.22
C ASP A 398 29.84 53.06 13.06
N ASN A 399 30.45 54.18 12.68
CA ASN A 399 31.40 54.24 11.59
C ASN A 399 32.84 53.99 12.08
N ASN A 400 33.36 52.81 11.79
CA ASN A 400 34.70 52.39 12.24
C ASN A 400 35.66 52.05 11.09
N VAL A 401 35.32 52.43 9.85
CA VAL A 401 36.09 52.07 8.63
C VAL A 401 36.18 53.28 7.70
N THR A 402 37.13 53.33 6.76
CA THR A 402 37.30 54.46 5.81
C THR A 402 36.58 54.24 4.48
N THR A 403 36.59 53.01 3.97
CA THR A 403 35.85 52.63 2.76
C THR A 403 35.32 51.23 2.93
N ALA A 404 34.04 51.01 2.60
CA ALA A 404 33.45 49.69 2.61
C ALA A 404 32.34 49.53 1.56
N ASP A 405 32.25 48.31 1.04
CA ASP A 405 31.18 47.86 0.18
C ASP A 405 30.07 47.23 1.01
N TYR A 406 28.83 47.58 0.69
CA TYR A 406 27.65 47.03 1.35
C TYR A 406 26.73 46.34 0.35
N ARG A 407 26.12 45.25 0.80
CA ARG A 407 25.03 44.56 0.09
C ARG A 407 23.98 44.09 1.08
N ILE A 408 22.75 43.96 0.61
CA ILE A 408 21.61 43.53 1.44
C ILE A 408 20.85 42.41 0.76
N CYS A 409 20.36 41.44 1.53
CA CYS A 409 19.36 40.47 1.07
C CYS A 409 18.18 40.43 2.04
N SER A 410 17.00 40.06 1.52
CA SER A 410 15.86 39.75 2.35
C SER A 410 15.94 38.29 2.80
N TYR A 411 15.34 37.95 3.93
CA TYR A 411 15.28 36.55 4.39
C TYR A 411 13.90 36.18 4.90
N ARG A 412 13.66 34.87 5.02
CA ARG A 412 12.48 34.31 5.67
C ARG A 412 12.79 33.03 6.43
N LYS A 413 12.09 32.83 7.54
CA LYS A 413 12.20 31.66 8.40
C LYS A 413 11.09 30.67 8.06
N TYR A 414 11.47 29.44 7.74
CA TYR A 414 10.53 28.31 7.67
C TYR A 414 10.98 27.25 8.68
N GLY A 415 10.30 27.24 9.83
CA GLY A 415 10.74 26.45 10.98
C GLY A 415 12.10 26.93 11.50
N LYS A 416 13.11 26.05 11.51
CA LYS A 416 14.48 26.38 11.93
C LYS A 416 15.39 26.84 10.78
N LYS A 417 14.96 26.73 9.52
CA LYS A 417 15.77 27.11 8.36
C LYS A 417 15.52 28.57 7.98
N VAL A 418 16.58 29.26 7.56
CA VAL A 418 16.55 30.62 7.02
C VAL A 418 16.84 30.53 5.53
N TYR A 419 15.96 31.13 4.72
CA TYR A 419 16.12 31.25 3.28
C TYR A 419 16.37 32.71 2.94
N GLN A 420 17.23 32.98 1.97
CA GLN A 420 17.67 34.33 1.60
C GLN A 420 17.33 34.59 0.14
N SER A 421 16.99 35.83 -0.21
CA SER A 421 16.99 36.28 -1.60
C SER A 421 18.41 36.35 -2.15
N LYS A 422 18.55 36.60 -3.45
CA LYS A 422 19.81 37.14 -3.98
C LYS A 422 20.12 38.47 -3.28
N PHE A 423 21.41 38.78 -3.14
CA PHE A 423 21.85 40.09 -2.68
C PHE A 423 21.52 41.19 -3.69
N SER A 424 21.31 42.40 -3.18
CA SER A 424 21.18 43.62 -3.95
C SER A 424 22.45 43.92 -4.76
N GLU A 425 22.36 44.97 -5.59
CA GLU A 425 23.56 45.66 -6.07
C GLU A 425 24.45 46.08 -4.89
N ILE A 426 25.75 46.19 -5.16
CA ILE A 426 26.76 46.61 -4.19
C ILE A 426 26.82 48.13 -4.17
N VAL A 427 26.82 48.71 -2.97
CA VAL A 427 27.01 50.15 -2.76
C VAL A 427 28.30 50.38 -1.98
N THR A 428 29.27 51.01 -2.63
CA THR A 428 30.50 51.47 -1.98
C THR A 428 30.24 52.79 -1.26
N CYS A 429 30.49 52.81 0.04
CA CYS A 429 30.51 54.04 0.82
C CYS A 429 31.97 54.43 1.05
N GLN A 430 32.34 55.58 0.49
CA GLN A 430 33.58 56.29 0.84
C GLN A 430 33.24 57.33 1.89
N LEU A 431 34.06 57.37 2.93
CA LEU A 431 33.88 58.27 4.07
C LEU A 431 34.82 59.46 4.02
#